data_AF-A0A2V8EDP8-F1
#
_entry.id   AF-A0A2V8EDP8-F1
#
_cell.length_a   1.000
_cell.length_b   1.000
_cell.length_c   1.000
_cell.angle_alpha   90.00
_cell.angle_beta   90.00
_cell.angle_gamma   90.00
#
_symmetry.space_group_name_H-M   'P 1'
#
loop_
_entity.id
_entity.type
_entity.pdbx_description
1 polymer ?
#
loop_
_entity_poly.entity_id
_entity_poly.type
_entity_poly.pdbx_seq_one_letter_code
_entity_poly.pdbx_strand_id
1 'polypeptide(L)'
;LYRHGVEEALAVAAVVLLAFSAAEAARASGLGTYREWTMASLLAASLAGVGVYRRYGLVYSAVGAMVCAALVPFQFHVTDAVQRSLAAVVFGAAFAVTRAAHLRYGDDFPGDDYANLQAASCAGLYLVLNLHLTDVISWTPGAPPVATPFYWTSYAATWLVPAAALAAAVREKDRPLLTVGIVLALCTLVTNKPYLGWTRQSWDPMILGVLLAGGALALRRWLDAGPNSQRGGFTAAPILTRDRDILSALATASVAWHARGHEPPPHDAPPSDFAGGRSGGAGGGAGY
;
A
#
# COMPACT_ATOMS: atom_id res chain seq x y z
N LEU A 1 2.74 26.05 -9.98
CA LEU A 1 3.06 26.59 -8.63
C LEU A 1 4.06 25.65 -7.97
N TYR A 2 5.31 26.07 -7.82
CA TYR A 2 6.37 25.26 -7.20
C TYR A 2 6.16 25.31 -5.67
N ARG A 3 5.52 24.29 -5.10
CA ARG A 3 5.43 24.15 -3.64
C ARG A 3 6.83 23.95 -3.10
N HIS A 4 7.25 24.84 -2.21
CA HIS A 4 8.54 24.70 -1.57
C HIS A 4 8.41 23.58 -0.54
N GLY A 5 9.24 22.53 -0.64
CA GLY A 5 9.16 21.36 0.24
C GLY A 5 9.23 21.68 1.74
N VAL A 6 9.70 22.88 2.10
CA VAL A 6 9.69 23.39 3.48
C VAL A 6 8.27 23.60 4.02
N GLU A 7 7.34 24.17 3.23
CA GLU A 7 5.97 24.40 3.68
C GLU A 7 5.24 23.06 3.94
N GLU A 8 5.46 22.10 3.06
CA GLU A 8 4.92 20.74 3.19
C GLU A 8 5.49 20.03 4.42
N ALA A 9 6.81 20.10 4.63
CA ALA A 9 7.45 19.52 5.80
C ALA A 9 6.95 20.14 7.10
N LEU A 10 6.76 21.46 7.14
CA LEU A 10 6.21 22.16 8.31
C LEU A 10 4.75 21.78 8.57
N ALA A 11 3.93 21.63 7.53
CA ALA A 11 2.54 21.20 7.67
C ALA A 11 2.45 19.78 8.24
N VAL A 12 3.30 18.85 7.78
CA VAL A 12 3.38 17.49 8.32
C VAL A 12 3.91 17.49 9.76
N ALA A 13 4.96 18.27 10.03
CA ALA A 13 5.52 18.39 11.37
C ALA A 13 4.46 18.91 12.37
N ALA A 14 3.63 19.86 11.96
CA ALA A 14 2.53 20.37 12.79
C ALA A 14 1.52 19.27 13.14
N VAL A 15 1.17 18.38 12.20
CA VAL A 15 0.29 17.23 12.48
C VAL A 15 0.89 16.32 13.54
N VAL A 16 2.18 16.00 13.41
CA VAL A 16 2.89 15.12 14.37
C VAL A 16 2.98 15.77 15.75
N LEU A 17 3.33 17.06 15.82
CA LEU A 17 3.42 17.80 17.07
C LEU A 17 2.06 17.92 17.76
N LEU A 18 0.98 18.15 17.01
CA LEU A 18 -0.38 18.16 17.55
C LEU A 18 -0.80 16.79 18.08
N ALA A 19 -0.48 15.71 17.37
CA ALA A 19 -0.74 14.35 17.82
C ALA A 19 0.00 14.02 19.13
N PHE A 20 1.28 14.39 19.22
CA PHE A 20 2.08 14.23 20.44
C PHE A 20 1.54 15.09 21.59
N SER A 21 1.21 16.35 21.33
CA SER A 21 0.62 17.26 22.32
C SER A 21 -0.71 16.71 22.86
N ALA A 22 -1.53 16.09 22.03
CA ALA A 22 -2.79 15.48 22.47
C ALA A 22 -2.56 14.26 23.38
N ALA A 23 -1.56 13.42 23.07
CA ALA A 23 -1.19 12.30 23.94
C ALA A 23 -0.67 12.79 25.30
N GLU A 24 0.22 13.78 25.32
CA GLU A 24 0.76 14.33 26.56
C GLU A 24 -0.31 15.09 27.38
N ALA A 25 -1.24 15.80 26.72
CA ALA A 25 -2.38 16.41 27.41
C ALA A 25 -3.30 15.36 28.05
N ALA A 26 -3.60 14.28 27.33
CA ALA A 26 -4.37 13.15 27.88
C ALA A 26 -3.64 12.51 29.07
N ARG A 27 -2.32 12.32 28.96
CA ARG A 27 -1.48 11.83 30.05
C ARG A 27 -1.47 12.74 31.27
N ALA A 28 -1.28 14.04 31.07
CA ALA A 28 -1.23 15.03 32.13
C ALA A 28 -2.56 15.20 32.85
N SER A 29 -3.69 14.92 32.19
CA SER A 29 -5.02 14.99 32.79
C SER A 29 -5.27 13.93 33.88
N GLY A 30 -4.38 12.93 34.02
CA GLY A 30 -4.52 11.83 34.98
C GLY A 30 -5.67 10.87 34.66
N LEU A 31 -6.41 11.15 33.59
CA LEU A 31 -7.50 10.34 33.06
C LEU A 31 -6.94 9.49 31.93
N GLY A 32 -6.41 8.32 32.28
CA GLY A 32 -6.39 7.24 31.31
C GLY A 32 -5.17 6.35 31.28
N THR A 33 -5.40 5.18 30.67
CA THR A 33 -4.38 4.19 30.32
C THR A 33 -3.60 4.61 29.08
N TYR A 34 -2.46 3.94 28.80
CA TYR A 34 -1.68 4.13 27.56
C TYR A 34 -2.52 4.11 26.27
N ARG A 35 -3.60 3.33 26.25
CA ARG A 35 -4.53 3.23 25.12
C ARG A 35 -5.32 4.51 24.89
N GLU A 36 -5.72 5.20 25.96
CA GLU A 36 -6.47 6.46 25.86
C GLU A 36 -5.58 7.58 25.31
N TRP A 37 -4.30 7.63 25.71
CA TRP A 37 -3.33 8.59 25.16
C TRP A 37 -3.06 8.31 23.68
N THR A 38 -2.95 7.03 23.30
CA THR A 38 -2.82 6.61 21.90
C THR A 38 -4.05 7.02 21.10
N MET A 39 -5.26 6.79 21.62
CA MET A 39 -6.50 7.20 20.97
C MET A 39 -6.56 8.73 20.76
N ALA A 40 -6.18 9.53 21.77
CA ALA A 40 -6.12 10.97 21.65
C ALA A 40 -5.16 11.43 20.54
N SER A 41 -3.96 10.83 20.45
CA SER A 41 -3.01 11.14 19.38
C SER A 41 -3.54 10.79 17.99
N LEU A 42 -4.20 9.63 17.82
CA LEU A 42 -4.76 9.18 16.55
C LEU A 42 -5.89 10.10 16.08
N LEU A 43 -6.77 10.50 17.00
CA LEU A 43 -7.85 11.45 16.71
C LEU A 43 -7.29 12.82 16.33
N ALA A 44 -6.32 13.33 17.08
CA ALA A 44 -5.67 14.61 16.78
C ALA A 44 -4.94 14.57 15.43
N ALA A 45 -4.17 13.51 15.15
CA ALA A 45 -3.50 13.30 13.87
C ALA A 45 -4.50 13.23 12.70
N SER A 46 -5.62 12.53 12.89
CA SER A 46 -6.66 12.42 11.86
C SER A 46 -7.30 13.77 11.56
N LEU A 47 -7.73 14.51 12.59
CA LEU A 47 -8.34 15.83 12.43
C LEU A 47 -7.36 16.84 11.82
N ALA A 48 -6.12 16.88 12.30
CA ALA A 48 -5.09 17.77 11.78
C ALA A 48 -4.71 17.43 10.34
N GLY A 49 -4.57 16.14 10.00
CA GLY A 49 -4.25 15.70 8.64
C GLY A 49 -5.35 16.02 7.62
N VAL A 50 -6.63 15.91 8.01
CA VAL A 50 -7.77 16.39 7.21
C VAL A 50 -7.72 17.92 7.08
N GLY A 51 -7.43 18.64 8.16
CA GLY A 51 -7.29 20.10 8.13
C GLY A 51 -6.21 20.56 7.14
N VAL A 52 -5.04 19.92 7.18
CA VAL A 52 -3.93 20.15 6.25
C VAL A 52 -4.34 19.83 4.81
N TYR A 53 -5.04 18.72 4.56
CA TYR A 53 -5.54 18.39 3.23
C TYR A 53 -6.53 19.45 2.73
N ARG A 54 -7.47 19.89 3.56
CA ARG A 54 -8.46 20.91 3.13
C ARG A 54 -7.82 22.28 2.87
N ARG A 55 -6.76 22.63 3.60
CA ARG A 55 -6.09 23.94 3.47
C ARG A 55 -5.08 23.98 2.33
N TYR A 56 -4.34 22.88 2.15
CA TYR A 56 -3.18 22.80 1.26
C TYR A 56 -3.31 21.74 0.17
N GLY A 57 -4.38 20.93 0.10
CA GLY A 57 -4.53 19.88 -0.92
C GLY A 57 -3.39 18.85 -0.89
N LEU A 58 -2.91 18.47 0.30
CA LEU A 58 -1.85 17.46 0.45
C LEU A 58 -2.47 16.07 0.57
N VAL A 59 -2.55 15.34 -0.55
CA VAL A 59 -3.21 14.03 -0.63
C VAL A 59 -2.65 13.04 0.41
N TYR A 60 -1.33 13.01 0.59
CA TYR A 60 -0.69 12.12 1.57
C TYR A 60 -1.10 12.43 3.03
N SER A 61 -1.45 13.68 3.37
CA SER A 61 -1.93 14.01 4.71
C SER A 61 -3.34 13.49 4.95
N ALA A 62 -4.20 13.52 3.92
CA ALA A 62 -5.52 12.87 3.96
C ALA A 62 -5.40 11.35 4.07
N VAL A 63 -4.46 10.72 3.35
CA VAL A 63 -4.18 9.28 3.51
C VAL A 63 -3.74 8.95 4.93
N GLY A 64 -2.79 9.72 5.48
CA GLY A 64 -2.37 9.57 6.87
C GLY A 64 -3.52 9.73 7.86
N ALA A 65 -4.40 10.69 7.63
CA ALA A 65 -5.58 10.91 8.47
C ALA A 65 -6.59 9.76 8.41
N MET A 66 -6.82 9.17 7.23
CA MET A 66 -7.66 7.98 7.07
C MET A 66 -7.08 6.79 7.84
N VAL A 67 -5.76 6.57 7.74
CA VAL A 67 -5.07 5.51 8.48
C VAL A 67 -5.20 5.73 9.99
N CYS A 68 -4.94 6.95 10.47
CA CYS A 68 -5.07 7.27 11.89
C CYS A 68 -6.50 7.02 12.40
N ALA A 69 -7.53 7.44 11.64
CA ALA A 69 -8.93 7.19 11.98
C ALA A 69 -9.25 5.68 12.01
N ALA A 70 -8.75 4.91 11.03
CA ALA A 70 -8.97 3.47 10.96
C ALA A 70 -8.22 2.69 12.06
N LEU A 71 -7.20 3.27 12.68
CA LEU A 71 -6.48 2.68 13.82
C LEU A 71 -7.16 2.92 15.17
N VAL A 72 -8.10 3.88 15.27
CA VAL A 72 -8.84 4.16 16.51
C VAL A 72 -9.60 2.95 17.05
N PRO A 73 -10.35 2.17 16.23
CA PRO A 73 -11.09 1.01 16.73
C PRO A 73 -10.24 -0.05 17.42
N PHE A 74 -8.97 -0.21 17.02
CA PHE A 74 -8.04 -1.15 17.65
C PHE A 74 -7.66 -0.76 19.08
N GLN A 75 -7.98 0.46 19.51
CA GLN A 75 -7.79 0.93 20.88
C GLN A 75 -8.95 0.53 21.81
N PHE A 76 -10.06 -0.01 21.31
CA PHE A 76 -11.19 -0.44 22.13
C PHE A 76 -11.01 -1.84 22.73
N HIS A 77 -11.62 -2.09 23.90
CA HIS A 77 -11.69 -3.42 24.54
C HIS A 77 -12.85 -4.26 23.96
N VAL A 78 -12.80 -4.53 22.66
CA VAL A 78 -13.79 -5.34 21.94
C VAL A 78 -13.07 -6.43 21.14
N THR A 79 -13.84 -7.37 20.58
CA THR A 79 -13.28 -8.47 19.79
C THR A 79 -12.60 -7.95 18.51
N ASP A 80 -11.57 -8.66 18.03
CA ASP A 80 -10.84 -8.29 16.79
C ASP A 80 -11.79 -8.13 15.58
N ALA A 81 -12.81 -9.00 15.49
CA ALA A 81 -13.85 -8.89 14.47
C ALA A 81 -14.55 -7.52 14.50
N VAL A 82 -14.94 -7.03 15.68
CA VAL A 82 -15.59 -5.72 15.83
C VAL A 82 -14.61 -4.59 15.51
N GLN A 83 -13.35 -4.68 15.96
CA GLN A 83 -12.33 -3.66 15.66
C GLN A 83 -12.11 -3.53 14.14
N ARG A 84 -11.93 -4.65 13.44
CA ARG A 84 -11.78 -4.70 11.98
C ARG A 84 -13.02 -4.24 11.25
N SER A 85 -14.22 -4.64 11.69
CA SER A 85 -15.47 -4.15 11.10
C SER A 85 -15.59 -2.63 11.22
N LEU A 86 -15.27 -2.04 12.37
CA LEU A 86 -15.29 -0.59 12.56
C LEU A 86 -14.25 0.11 11.67
N ALA A 87 -13.03 -0.42 11.57
CA ALA A 87 -12.00 0.11 10.69
C ALA A 87 -12.39 -0.01 9.20
N ALA A 88 -13.04 -1.10 8.81
CA ALA A 88 -13.61 -1.28 7.47
C ALA A 88 -14.73 -0.28 7.20
N VAL A 89 -15.58 0.05 8.18
CA VAL A 89 -16.58 1.11 8.05
C VAL A 89 -15.93 2.47 7.83
N VAL A 90 -14.83 2.80 8.54
CA VAL A 90 -14.09 4.04 8.33
C VAL A 90 -13.55 4.14 6.90
N PHE A 91 -12.85 3.11 6.41
CA PHE A 91 -12.35 3.10 5.03
C PHE A 91 -13.48 3.07 3.99
N GLY A 92 -14.55 2.31 4.24
CA GLY A 92 -15.72 2.26 3.36
C GLY A 92 -16.44 3.61 3.27
N ALA A 93 -16.56 4.34 4.38
CA ALA A 93 -17.10 5.69 4.40
C ALA A 93 -16.19 6.68 3.65
N ALA A 94 -14.87 6.61 3.86
CA ALA A 94 -13.91 7.42 3.13
C ALA A 94 -13.98 7.13 1.61
N PHE A 95 -14.08 5.86 1.22
CA PHE A 95 -14.28 5.44 -0.17
C PHE A 95 -15.57 6.00 -0.76
N ALA A 96 -16.69 5.88 -0.04
CA ALA A 96 -17.97 6.41 -0.51
C ALA A 96 -17.96 7.93 -0.70
N VAL A 97 -17.38 8.67 0.25
CA VAL A 97 -17.26 10.13 0.20
C VAL A 97 -16.35 10.58 -0.95
N THR A 98 -15.17 9.96 -1.07
CA THR A 98 -14.20 10.30 -2.12
C THR A 98 -14.73 9.92 -3.50
N ARG A 99 -15.40 8.77 -3.64
CA ARG A 99 -16.09 8.37 -4.88
C ARG A 99 -17.20 9.32 -5.26
N ALA A 100 -18.05 9.71 -4.32
CA ALA A 100 -19.12 10.67 -4.58
C ALA A 100 -18.56 12.04 -4.98
N ALA A 101 -17.42 12.45 -4.42
CA ALA A 101 -16.73 13.68 -4.81
C ALA A 101 -16.10 13.55 -6.20
N HIS A 102 -15.38 12.46 -6.48
CA HIS A 102 -14.76 12.20 -7.78
C HIS A 102 -15.81 12.19 -8.91
N LEU A 103 -16.95 11.52 -8.72
CA LEU A 103 -18.04 11.53 -9.70
C LEU A 103 -18.67 12.92 -9.93
N ARG A 104 -18.53 13.86 -8.99
CA ARG A 104 -19.04 15.24 -9.13
C ARG A 104 -18.06 16.17 -9.82
N TYR A 105 -16.77 16.04 -9.52
CA TYR A 105 -15.73 16.91 -10.06
C TYR A 105 -15.11 16.37 -11.37
N GLY A 106 -15.30 15.08 -11.67
CA GLY A 106 -14.77 14.44 -12.87
C GLY A 106 -13.24 14.34 -12.85
N ASP A 107 -12.63 14.54 -14.01
CA ASP A 107 -11.17 14.54 -14.21
C ASP A 107 -10.53 15.91 -13.95
N ASP A 108 -11.33 16.95 -13.71
CA ASP A 108 -10.83 18.29 -13.41
C ASP A 108 -10.47 18.43 -11.93
N PHE A 109 -9.42 19.20 -11.61
CA PHE A 109 -9.02 19.46 -10.23
C PHE A 109 -10.18 20.00 -9.39
N PRO A 110 -10.47 19.47 -8.18
CA PRO A 110 -9.68 18.49 -7.41
C PRO A 110 -10.09 17.00 -7.60
N GLY A 111 -10.73 16.65 -8.71
CA GLY A 111 -11.16 15.30 -9.07
C GLY A 111 -10.06 14.23 -9.03
N ASP A 112 -8.87 14.56 -9.54
CA ASP A 112 -7.68 13.68 -9.51
C ASP A 112 -7.25 13.31 -8.08
N ASP A 113 -7.31 14.25 -7.15
CA ASP A 113 -6.97 14.00 -5.74
C ASP A 113 -7.98 13.02 -5.12
N TYR A 114 -9.27 13.16 -5.45
CA TYR A 114 -10.30 12.24 -4.99
C TYR A 114 -10.15 10.83 -5.59
N ALA A 115 -9.71 10.69 -6.84
CA ALA A 115 -9.40 9.39 -7.43
C ALA A 115 -8.29 8.67 -6.65
N ASN A 116 -7.22 9.40 -6.28
CA ASN A 116 -6.15 8.85 -5.45
C ASN A 116 -6.62 8.46 -4.04
N LEU A 117 -7.44 9.30 -3.40
CA LEU A 117 -8.00 9.02 -2.07
C LEU A 117 -9.01 7.86 -2.10
N GLN A 118 -9.79 7.74 -3.17
CA GLN A 118 -10.69 6.61 -3.42
C GLN A 118 -9.89 5.31 -3.58
N ALA A 119 -8.82 5.32 -4.37
CA ALA A 119 -7.95 4.17 -4.53
C ALA A 119 -7.27 3.79 -3.20
N ALA A 120 -6.76 4.77 -2.45
CA ALA A 120 -6.13 4.55 -1.14
C ALA A 120 -7.10 3.99 -0.09
N SER A 121 -8.34 4.50 -0.03
CA SER A 121 -9.37 3.99 0.88
C SER A 121 -9.85 2.59 0.49
N CYS A 122 -9.94 2.28 -0.82
CA CYS A 122 -10.20 0.92 -1.30
C CYS A 122 -9.11 -0.06 -0.86
N ALA A 123 -7.84 0.35 -0.99
CA ALA A 123 -6.72 -0.43 -0.48
C ALA A 123 -6.83 -0.64 1.04
N GLY A 124 -7.04 0.42 1.82
CA GLY A 124 -7.20 0.35 3.27
C GLY A 124 -8.35 -0.58 3.70
N LEU A 125 -9.50 -0.51 3.03
CA LEU A 125 -10.63 -1.40 3.25
C LEU A 125 -10.23 -2.87 3.07
N TYR A 126 -9.53 -3.17 1.97
CA TYR A 126 -9.04 -4.51 1.71
C TYR A 126 -8.02 -4.98 2.75
N LEU A 127 -7.06 -4.13 3.13
CA LEU A 127 -6.04 -4.47 4.14
C LEU A 127 -6.66 -4.88 5.47
N VAL A 128 -7.70 -4.16 5.91
CA VAL A 128 -8.38 -4.44 7.19
C VAL A 128 -9.20 -5.74 7.14
N LEU A 129 -9.82 -6.02 6.00
CA LEU A 129 -10.66 -7.21 5.82
C LEU A 129 -9.85 -8.47 5.51
N ASN A 130 -8.66 -8.35 4.93
CA ASN A 130 -7.80 -9.50 4.66
C ASN A 130 -7.03 -9.93 5.92
N LEU A 131 -7.46 -11.03 6.54
CA LEU A 131 -6.92 -11.53 7.80
C LEU A 131 -5.51 -12.10 7.66
N HIS A 132 -5.19 -12.67 6.50
CA HIS A 132 -3.91 -13.36 6.25
C HIS A 132 -2.86 -12.50 5.56
N LEU A 133 -3.17 -11.23 5.30
CA LEU A 133 -2.22 -10.35 4.63
C LEU A 133 -0.99 -10.08 5.50
N THR A 134 -1.18 -9.94 6.81
CA THR A 134 -0.07 -9.80 7.76
C THR A 134 0.84 -11.03 7.71
N ASP A 135 0.29 -12.25 7.64
CA ASP A 135 1.07 -13.49 7.56
C ASP A 135 1.89 -13.59 6.26
N VAL A 136 1.48 -12.90 5.19
CA VAL A 136 2.26 -12.79 3.95
C VAL A 136 3.40 -11.80 4.15
N ILE A 137 3.13 -10.65 4.78
CA ILE A 137 4.13 -9.58 4.98
C ILE A 137 5.18 -9.96 6.02
N SER A 138 4.76 -10.57 7.14
CA SER A 138 5.63 -10.92 8.25
C SER A 138 6.35 -12.26 8.06
N TRP A 139 6.01 -13.03 7.02
CA TRP A 139 6.55 -14.38 6.74
C TRP A 139 6.37 -15.38 7.88
N THR A 140 5.57 -15.06 8.88
CA THR A 140 5.25 -15.92 10.02
C THR A 140 3.86 -16.51 9.82
N PRO A 141 3.70 -17.84 9.79
CA PRO A 141 2.37 -18.45 9.79
C PRO A 141 1.61 -17.99 11.05
N GLY A 142 0.51 -17.28 10.85
CA GLY A 142 -0.43 -16.99 11.93
C GLY A 142 -1.05 -18.29 12.46
N ALA A 143 -1.52 -18.27 13.71
CA ALA A 143 -2.31 -19.39 14.24
C ALA A 143 -3.51 -19.65 13.32
N PRO A 144 -3.86 -20.92 13.02
CA PRO A 144 -4.97 -21.24 12.13
C PRO A 144 -6.25 -20.62 12.70
N PRO A 145 -6.89 -19.69 11.98
CA PRO A 145 -8.09 -19.04 12.48
C PRO A 145 -9.20 -20.08 12.64
N VAL A 146 -9.92 -20.01 13.75
CA VAL A 146 -11.15 -20.77 13.93
C VAL A 146 -12.14 -20.30 12.87
N ALA A 147 -12.77 -21.25 12.17
CA ALA A 147 -13.75 -21.01 11.11
C ALA A 147 -15.03 -20.35 11.65
N THR A 148 -14.93 -19.06 11.97
CA THR A 148 -16.03 -18.21 12.44
C THR A 148 -16.80 -17.63 11.25
N PRO A 149 -18.06 -17.18 11.43
CA PRO A 149 -18.78 -16.46 10.37
C PRO A 149 -18.01 -15.22 9.87
N PHE A 150 -17.29 -14.54 10.76
CA PHE A 150 -16.44 -13.40 10.42
C PHE A 150 -15.29 -13.79 9.47
N TYR A 151 -14.72 -14.97 9.64
CA TYR A 151 -13.68 -15.50 8.76
C TYR A 151 -14.18 -15.68 7.32
N TRP A 152 -15.32 -16.35 7.14
CA TRP A 152 -15.89 -16.61 5.81
C TRP A 152 -16.39 -15.34 5.12
N THR A 153 -16.96 -14.40 5.88
CA THR A 153 -17.36 -13.09 5.34
C THR A 153 -16.15 -12.28 4.89
N SER A 154 -15.07 -12.29 5.68
CA SER A 154 -13.79 -11.67 5.29
C SER A 154 -13.21 -12.34 4.04
N TYR A 155 -13.24 -13.67 3.96
CA TYR A 155 -12.81 -14.41 2.77
C TYR A 155 -13.61 -14.02 1.52
N ALA A 156 -14.94 -13.98 1.60
CA ALA A 156 -15.78 -13.50 0.51
C ALA A 156 -15.43 -12.05 0.12
N ALA A 157 -15.21 -11.17 1.10
CA ALA A 157 -14.81 -9.79 0.85
C ALA A 157 -13.46 -9.67 0.11
N THR A 158 -12.49 -10.56 0.36
CA THR A 158 -11.22 -10.56 -0.40
C THR A 158 -11.41 -10.80 -1.89
N TRP A 159 -12.48 -11.47 -2.31
CA TRP A 159 -12.80 -11.66 -3.72
C TRP A 159 -13.70 -10.54 -4.25
N LEU A 160 -14.70 -10.13 -3.47
CA LEU A 160 -15.68 -9.13 -3.89
C LEU A 160 -15.08 -7.73 -4.02
N VAL A 161 -14.22 -7.30 -3.08
CA VAL A 161 -13.65 -5.95 -3.08
C VAL A 161 -12.77 -5.69 -4.32
N PRO A 162 -11.77 -6.54 -4.65
CA PRO A 162 -10.97 -6.33 -5.86
C PRO A 162 -11.79 -6.45 -7.14
N ALA A 163 -12.74 -7.38 -7.20
CA ALA A 163 -13.61 -7.54 -8.37
C ALA A 163 -14.48 -6.30 -8.59
N ALA A 164 -15.08 -5.75 -7.53
CA ALA A 164 -15.87 -4.53 -7.60
C ALA A 164 -14.99 -3.31 -7.97
N ALA A 165 -13.79 -3.20 -7.39
CA ALA A 165 -12.85 -2.14 -7.71
C ALA A 165 -12.42 -2.17 -9.19
N LEU A 166 -12.07 -3.35 -9.71
CA LEU A 166 -11.72 -3.54 -11.12
C LEU A 166 -12.90 -3.27 -12.06
N ALA A 167 -14.09 -3.76 -11.72
CA ALA A 167 -15.28 -3.51 -12.52
C ALA A 167 -15.63 -2.01 -12.57
N ALA A 168 -15.54 -1.32 -11.44
CA ALA A 168 -15.72 0.13 -11.39
C ALA A 168 -14.63 0.86 -12.20
N ALA A 169 -13.36 0.50 -12.00
CA ALA A 169 -12.23 1.13 -12.66
C ALA A 169 -12.27 0.98 -14.19
N VAL A 170 -12.66 -0.19 -14.70
CA VAL A 170 -12.80 -0.41 -16.15
C VAL A 170 -13.97 0.38 -16.72
N ARG A 171 -15.09 0.47 -16.01
CA ARG A 171 -16.28 1.22 -16.45
C ARG A 171 -16.04 2.72 -16.47
N GLU A 172 -15.35 3.23 -15.44
CA GLU A 172 -15.12 4.66 -15.21
C GLU A 172 -13.79 5.14 -15.82
N LYS A 173 -12.94 4.21 -16.27
CA LYS A 173 -11.57 4.47 -16.78
C LYS A 173 -10.65 5.15 -15.73
N ASP A 174 -10.95 4.92 -14.46
CA ASP A 174 -10.19 5.40 -13.31
C ASP A 174 -8.86 4.62 -13.18
N ARG A 175 -7.75 5.28 -13.52
CA ARG A 175 -6.41 4.68 -13.51
C ARG A 175 -5.93 4.32 -12.09
N PRO A 176 -5.96 5.23 -11.09
CA PRO A 176 -5.61 4.88 -9.71
C PRO A 176 -6.35 3.66 -9.18
N LEU A 177 -7.68 3.61 -9.37
CA LEU A 177 -8.50 2.49 -8.89
C LEU A 177 -8.20 1.20 -9.66
N LEU A 178 -7.88 1.29 -10.96
CA LEU A 178 -7.48 0.13 -11.76
C LEU A 178 -6.19 -0.48 -11.23
N THR A 179 -5.16 0.33 -11.00
CA THR A 179 -3.87 -0.12 -10.47
C THR A 179 -4.05 -0.76 -9.10
N VAL A 180 -4.76 -0.11 -8.18
CA VAL A 180 -5.04 -0.68 -6.86
C VAL A 180 -5.84 -1.97 -7.01
N GLY A 181 -6.92 -2.01 -7.80
CA GLY A 181 -7.72 -3.20 -8.01
C GLY A 181 -6.92 -4.41 -8.50
N ILE A 182 -5.95 -4.19 -9.40
CA ILE A 182 -5.03 -5.24 -9.86
C ILE A 182 -4.16 -5.73 -8.69
N VAL A 183 -3.54 -4.81 -7.94
CA VAL A 183 -2.72 -5.17 -6.77
C VAL A 183 -3.53 -5.95 -5.74
N LEU A 184 -4.76 -5.52 -5.44
CA LEU A 184 -5.63 -6.22 -4.50
C LEU A 184 -6.02 -7.60 -5.00
N ALA A 185 -6.29 -7.77 -6.30
CA ALA A 185 -6.57 -9.08 -6.88
C ALA A 185 -5.36 -10.02 -6.76
N LEU A 186 -4.14 -9.50 -6.99
CA LEU A 186 -2.91 -10.26 -6.75
C LEU A 186 -2.75 -10.65 -5.29
N CYS A 187 -2.98 -9.73 -4.36
CA CYS A 187 -2.98 -10.02 -2.93
C CYS A 187 -3.98 -11.13 -2.59
N THR A 188 -5.17 -11.12 -3.20
CA THR A 188 -6.20 -12.15 -2.96
C THR A 188 -5.71 -13.51 -3.38
N LEU A 189 -5.11 -13.63 -4.56
CA LEU A 189 -4.53 -14.89 -5.05
C LEU A 189 -3.45 -15.42 -4.10
N VAL A 190 -2.59 -14.54 -3.57
CA VAL A 190 -1.54 -14.91 -2.61
C VAL A 190 -2.13 -15.36 -1.27
N THR A 191 -3.14 -14.66 -0.76
CA THR A 191 -3.77 -14.99 0.53
C THR A 191 -4.79 -16.14 0.45
N ASN A 192 -5.19 -16.55 -0.75
CA ASN A 192 -6.22 -17.57 -0.97
C ASN A 192 -5.86 -18.93 -0.34
N LYS A 193 -4.62 -19.39 -0.50
CA LYS A 193 -4.17 -20.67 0.07
C LYS A 193 -4.26 -20.70 1.60
N PRO A 194 -3.73 -19.69 2.33
CA PRO A 194 -3.95 -19.55 3.77
C PRO A 194 -5.42 -19.66 4.17
N TYR A 195 -6.32 -19.01 3.43
CA TYR A 195 -7.75 -19.05 3.72
C TYR A 195 -8.38 -20.46 3.58
N LEU A 196 -7.79 -21.33 2.76
CA LEU A 196 -8.21 -22.72 2.60
C LEU A 196 -7.47 -23.68 3.56
N GLY A 197 -6.59 -23.17 4.41
CA GLY A 197 -5.75 -23.97 5.31
C GLY A 197 -4.67 -24.77 4.57
N TRP A 198 -4.33 -24.40 3.33
CA TRP A 198 -3.33 -25.12 2.54
C TRP A 198 -1.92 -24.68 2.90
N THR A 199 -0.98 -25.63 2.86
CA THR A 199 0.43 -25.34 3.11
C THR A 199 1.01 -24.52 1.97
N ARG A 200 1.76 -23.47 2.31
CA ARG A 200 2.52 -22.68 1.34
C ARG A 200 3.70 -23.51 0.85
N GLN A 201 3.86 -23.61 -0.46
CA GLN A 201 4.99 -24.28 -1.08
C GLN A 201 5.95 -23.25 -1.67
N SER A 202 7.24 -23.55 -1.69
CA SER A 202 8.28 -22.66 -2.23
C SER A 202 8.08 -22.35 -3.72
N TRP A 203 7.40 -23.22 -4.46
CA TRP A 203 7.08 -23.04 -5.88
C TRP A 203 5.79 -22.24 -6.14
N ASP A 204 5.03 -21.86 -5.11
CA ASP A 204 3.77 -21.12 -5.26
C ASP A 204 3.93 -19.79 -6.04
N PRO A 205 4.97 -18.97 -5.77
CA PRO A 205 5.21 -17.75 -6.54
C PRO A 205 5.56 -18.02 -8.01
N MET A 206 6.22 -19.16 -8.30
CA MET A 206 6.58 -19.52 -9.67
C MET A 206 5.33 -19.83 -10.50
N ILE A 207 4.40 -20.63 -9.95
CA ILE A 207 3.14 -20.93 -10.63
C ILE A 207 2.29 -19.68 -10.79
N LEU A 208 2.21 -18.84 -9.76
CA LEU A 208 1.52 -17.56 -9.85
C LEU A 208 2.13 -16.69 -10.97
N GLY A 209 3.45 -16.58 -11.04
CA GLY A 209 4.14 -15.84 -12.09
C GLY A 209 3.82 -16.35 -13.50
N VAL A 210 3.83 -17.66 -13.71
CA VAL A 210 3.44 -18.29 -14.99
C VAL A 210 1.98 -18.01 -15.33
N LEU A 211 1.08 -18.11 -14.36
CA LEU A 211 -0.34 -17.82 -14.54
C LEU A 211 -0.57 -16.35 -14.93
N LEU A 212 0.11 -15.42 -14.27
CA LEU A 212 0.02 -13.99 -14.57
C LEU A 212 0.60 -13.66 -15.96
N ALA A 213 1.73 -14.26 -16.33
CA ALA A 213 2.30 -14.12 -17.66
C ALA A 213 1.32 -14.63 -18.73
N GLY A 214 0.72 -15.80 -18.52
CA GLY A 214 -0.32 -16.35 -19.40
C GLY A 214 -1.54 -15.44 -19.51
N GLY A 215 -2.04 -14.93 -18.39
CA GLY A 215 -3.16 -13.99 -18.34
C GLY A 215 -2.86 -12.68 -19.06
N ALA A 216 -1.66 -12.11 -18.86
CA ALA A 216 -1.23 -10.90 -19.53
C ALA A 216 -1.12 -11.09 -21.06
N LEU A 217 -0.58 -12.22 -21.51
CA LEU A 217 -0.52 -12.57 -22.94
C LEU A 217 -1.91 -12.77 -23.55
N ALA A 218 -2.82 -13.43 -22.82
CA ALA A 218 -4.20 -13.61 -23.26
C ALA A 218 -4.93 -12.27 -23.37
N LEU A 219 -4.78 -11.40 -22.37
CA LEU A 219 -5.36 -10.06 -22.37
C LEU A 219 -4.82 -9.21 -23.52
N ARG A 220 -3.51 -9.23 -23.74
CA ARG A 220 -2.86 -8.55 -24.86
C ARG A 220 -3.41 -9.03 -26.20
N ARG A 221 -3.43 -10.35 -26.42
CA ARG A 221 -3.99 -10.94 -27.65
C ARG A 221 -5.46 -10.56 -27.85
N TRP A 222 -6.24 -10.53 -26.77
CA TRP A 222 -7.64 -10.13 -26.81
C TRP A 222 -7.82 -8.65 -27.19
N LEU A 223 -6.99 -7.75 -26.66
CA LEU A 223 -6.99 -6.32 -27.02
C LEU A 223 -6.55 -6.11 -28.48
N ASP A 224 -5.48 -6.78 -28.90
CA ASP A 224 -4.92 -6.69 -30.26
C ASP A 224 -5.91 -7.20 -31.31
N ALA A 225 -6.71 -8.21 -30.97
CA ALA A 225 -7.79 -8.74 -31.81
C ALA A 225 -9.04 -7.82 -31.87
N GLY A 226 -9.00 -6.62 -31.28
CA GLY A 226 -10.05 -5.61 -31.42
C GLY A 226 -9.95 -4.81 -32.73
N PRO A 227 -11.05 -4.22 -33.23
CA PRO A 227 -10.99 -3.23 -34.31
C PRO A 227 -10.04 -2.09 -33.93
N ASN A 228 -9.12 -1.73 -34.81
CA ASN A 228 -8.04 -0.76 -34.55
C ASN A 228 -7.08 -1.12 -33.39
N SER A 229 -6.98 -2.40 -33.01
CA SER A 229 -6.18 -2.86 -31.84
C SER A 229 -6.58 -2.19 -30.53
N GLN A 230 -7.87 -1.88 -30.40
CA GLN A 230 -8.47 -1.25 -29.23
C GLN A 230 -9.81 -1.90 -28.87
N ARG A 231 -10.10 -1.98 -27.56
CA ARG A 231 -11.42 -2.40 -27.05
C ARG A 231 -11.81 -1.52 -25.88
N GLY A 232 -12.96 -0.85 -25.96
CA GLY A 232 -13.48 0.00 -24.87
C GLY A 232 -12.60 1.20 -24.49
N GLY A 233 -11.69 1.62 -25.39
CA GLY A 233 -10.70 2.67 -25.10
C GLY A 233 -9.41 2.16 -24.45
N PHE A 234 -9.25 0.84 -24.29
CA PHE A 234 -8.00 0.22 -23.86
C PHE A 234 -7.22 -0.31 -25.07
N THR A 235 -5.89 -0.18 -25.02
CA THR A 235 -4.97 -0.71 -26.03
C THR A 235 -3.80 -1.44 -25.38
N ALA A 236 -3.20 -2.39 -26.09
CA ALA A 236 -1.97 -3.04 -25.67
C ALA A 236 -0.70 -2.25 -26.07
N ALA A 237 -0.82 -1.25 -26.93
CA ALA A 237 0.32 -0.43 -27.33
C ALA A 237 0.77 0.45 -26.15
N PRO A 238 2.07 0.45 -25.78
CA PRO A 238 2.58 1.36 -24.77
C PRO A 238 2.56 2.78 -25.34
N ILE A 239 1.60 3.60 -24.88
CA ILE A 239 1.44 4.98 -25.34
C ILE A 239 2.26 5.95 -24.49
N LEU A 240 2.59 5.62 -23.23
CA LEU A 240 3.32 6.50 -22.31
C LEU A 240 4.72 5.99 -21.96
N THR A 241 5.71 6.89 -21.97
CA THR A 241 7.08 6.66 -21.47
C THR A 241 7.11 6.27 -19.99
N ARG A 242 6.16 6.78 -19.18
CA ARG A 242 6.02 6.48 -17.75
C ARG A 242 5.83 4.98 -17.43
N ASP A 243 5.26 4.21 -18.36
CA ASP A 243 5.08 2.77 -18.18
C ASP A 243 6.43 2.04 -18.19
N ARG A 244 7.44 2.56 -18.93
CA ARG A 244 8.80 2.01 -18.90
C ARG A 244 9.48 2.26 -17.55
N ASP A 245 9.28 3.43 -16.97
CA ASP A 245 9.88 3.79 -15.68
C ASP A 245 9.30 2.91 -14.55
N ILE A 246 7.99 2.71 -14.54
CA ILE A 246 7.32 1.80 -13.57
C ILE A 246 7.80 0.37 -13.74
N LEU A 247 7.92 -0.12 -14.98
CA LEU A 247 8.46 -1.45 -15.25
C LEU A 247 9.93 -1.58 -14.81
N SER A 248 10.74 -0.55 -15.01
CA SER A 248 12.13 -0.52 -14.55
C SER A 248 12.21 -0.55 -13.03
N ALA A 249 11.39 0.24 -12.34
CA ALA A 249 11.33 0.29 -10.88
C ALA A 249 10.84 -1.04 -10.27
N LEU A 250 9.82 -1.67 -10.87
CA LEU A 250 9.35 -2.99 -10.48
C LEU A 250 10.41 -4.07 -10.71
N ALA A 251 11.16 -4.00 -11.82
CA ALA A 251 12.28 -4.89 -12.08
C ALA A 251 13.44 -4.68 -11.10
N THR A 252 13.69 -3.44 -10.65
CA THR A 252 14.73 -3.17 -9.64
C THR A 252 14.30 -3.69 -8.27
N ALA A 253 13.03 -3.46 -7.90
CA ALA A 253 12.45 -3.95 -6.65
C ALA A 253 12.42 -5.49 -6.59
N SER A 254 12.14 -6.17 -7.71
CA SER A 254 12.13 -7.64 -7.76
C SER A 254 13.53 -8.24 -7.59
N VAL A 255 14.59 -7.59 -8.10
CA VAL A 255 15.99 -7.98 -7.87
C VAL A 255 16.39 -7.76 -6.41
N ALA A 256 16.04 -6.61 -5.83
CA ALA A 256 16.31 -6.32 -4.42
C ALA A 256 15.60 -7.28 -3.47
N TRP A 257 14.42 -7.77 -3.86
CA TRP A 257 13.66 -8.77 -3.11
C TRP A 257 14.32 -10.16 -3.15
N HIS A 258 14.93 -10.56 -4.27
CA HIS A 258 15.64 -11.85 -4.38
C HIS A 258 17.00 -11.85 -3.67
N ALA A 259 17.66 -10.70 -3.54
CA ALA A 259 18.98 -10.59 -2.94
C ALA A 259 19.03 -10.92 -1.43
N ARG A 260 17.89 -10.98 -0.72
CA ARG A 260 17.84 -11.33 0.71
C ARG A 260 17.86 -12.83 1.01
N GLY A 261 17.93 -13.69 0.00
CA GLY A 261 17.87 -15.15 0.16
C GLY A 261 19.20 -15.90 -0.02
N HIS A 262 20.31 -15.23 -0.28
CA HIS A 262 21.62 -15.87 -0.47
C HIS A 262 22.70 -15.08 0.30
N GLU A 263 22.97 -15.48 1.54
CA GLU A 263 24.31 -15.27 2.10
C GLU A 263 25.24 -16.26 1.40
N PRO A 264 26.24 -15.80 0.61
CA PRO A 264 27.29 -16.71 0.15
C PRO A 264 28.06 -17.22 1.38
N PRO A 265 28.45 -18.50 1.43
CA PRO A 265 29.29 -19.01 2.51
C PRO A 265 30.57 -18.17 2.60
N PRO A 266 31.10 -17.90 3.81
CA PRO A 266 32.31 -17.13 3.96
C PRO A 266 33.43 -17.78 3.15
N HIS A 267 33.97 -17.03 2.20
CA HIS A 267 35.14 -17.46 1.45
C HIS A 267 36.34 -17.33 2.38
N ASP A 268 36.95 -18.46 2.74
CA ASP A 268 38.26 -18.45 3.41
C ASP A 268 39.24 -17.70 2.51
N ALA A 269 39.77 -16.58 3.03
CA ALA A 269 40.77 -15.80 2.34
C ALA A 269 42.08 -16.60 2.25
N PRO A 270 42.69 -16.78 1.07
CA PRO A 270 43.98 -17.44 0.97
C PRO A 270 45.05 -16.58 1.66
N PRO A 271 46.06 -17.19 2.30
CA PRO A 271 47.09 -16.46 3.03
C PRO A 271 47.86 -15.53 2.09
N SER A 272 47.98 -14.26 2.50
CA SER A 272 48.65 -13.20 1.76
C SER A 272 50.17 -13.41 1.77
N ASP A 273 50.69 -14.01 0.71
CA ASP A 273 52.11 -14.20 0.50
C ASP A 273 52.68 -13.06 -0.37
N PHE A 274 52.70 -11.85 0.18
CA PHE A 274 53.41 -10.72 -0.42
C PHE A 274 54.23 -9.98 0.65
N ALA A 275 55.45 -10.47 0.82
CA ALA A 275 56.53 -9.77 1.47
C ALA A 275 57.02 -8.59 0.61
N GLY A 276 57.28 -7.46 1.26
CA GLY A 276 58.38 -6.55 0.90
C GLY A 276 58.21 -5.65 -0.33
N GLY A 277 57.87 -4.38 -0.09
CA GLY A 277 57.96 -3.32 -1.09
C GLY A 277 57.91 -1.93 -0.46
N ARG A 278 59.05 -1.49 0.07
CA ARG A 278 59.26 -0.13 0.59
C ARG A 278 59.60 0.79 -0.59
N SER A 279 58.85 1.89 -0.75
CA SER A 279 59.22 3.15 -1.45
C SER A 279 58.18 3.63 -2.47
N GLY A 280 57.73 4.89 -2.33
CA GLY A 280 57.29 5.71 -3.45
C GLY A 280 56.09 6.63 -3.23
N GLY A 281 56.34 7.84 -2.71
CA GLY A 281 55.75 9.06 -3.32
C GLY A 281 54.41 9.59 -2.80
N ALA A 282 54.49 10.78 -2.21
CA ALA A 282 53.41 11.71 -1.88
C ALA A 282 52.51 12.12 -3.07
N GLY A 283 51.29 12.57 -2.76
CA GLY A 283 50.46 13.31 -3.72
C GLY A 283 49.03 13.52 -3.27
N GLY A 284 48.82 14.37 -2.26
CA GLY A 284 47.53 15.04 -2.09
C GLY A 284 47.34 16.10 -3.19
N GLY A 285 46.13 16.18 -3.74
CA GLY A 285 45.78 17.19 -4.73
C GLY A 285 44.28 17.19 -5.02
N ALA A 286 43.60 18.19 -4.47
CA ALA A 286 42.25 18.57 -4.86
C ALA A 286 42.22 19.12 -6.30
N GLY A 287 41.07 19.00 -6.96
CA GLY A 287 40.82 19.72 -8.22
C GLY A 287 39.41 19.52 -8.76
N TYR A 288 38.57 20.52 -8.49
CA TYR A 288 37.44 21.09 -9.26
C TYR A 288 36.39 20.15 -9.87
#